data_AF-A0A2E2XNH0-F1
#
_entry.id   AF-A0A2E2XNH0-F1
#
_cell.length_a   1.000
_cell.length_b   1.000
_cell.length_c   1.000
_cell.angle_alpha   90.00
_cell.angle_beta   90.00
_cell.angle_gamma   90.00
#
_symmetry.space_group_name_H-M   'P 1'
#
loop_
_entity.id
_entity.type
_entity.pdbx_description
1 polymer ?
#
loop_
_entity_poly.entity_id
_entity_poly.type
_entity_poly.pdbx_seq_one_letter_code
_entity_poly.pdbx_strand_id
1 'polypeptide(L)'
;MGIVTLVEEQGCNLAHPAVLLLGYDQSVSGFQLDQACSSGLNAVNMAVSQVLSVTIDGGVVSMPHVPMGSQEGALPRDPAIIYNSSFAHQGIGTDLIATRSGFSCEDLDQYAVERQQRTAHSWTKGHFDNSVITVIDDLGLPLLSKDEYLRPDATLEGLGVLKSAFDTISLSS
;
A
#
# COMPACT_ATOMS: atom_id res chain seq x y z
N MET A 1 -2.05 -1.80 -14.44
CA MET A 1 -2.39 -2.11 -13.03
C MET A 1 -1.12 -2.14 -12.19
N GLY A 2 -1.06 -1.37 -11.12
CA GLY A 2 0.07 -1.35 -10.19
C GLY A 2 -0.05 -2.44 -9.12
N ILE A 3 0.94 -3.33 -9.04
CA ILE A 3 1.01 -4.38 -8.02
C ILE A 3 2.46 -4.50 -7.59
N VAL A 4 2.70 -4.56 -6.28
CA VAL A 4 4.05 -4.67 -5.75
C VAL A 4 4.50 -6.12 -5.78
N THR A 5 3.85 -7.02 -5.05
CA THR A 5 4.29 -8.42 -4.90
C THR A 5 3.73 -9.30 -6.01
N LEU A 6 4.50 -9.46 -7.10
CA LEU A 6 4.09 -10.14 -8.34
C LEU A 6 4.19 -11.68 -8.28
N VAL A 7 3.74 -12.27 -7.18
CA VAL A 7 3.74 -13.73 -6.95
C VAL A 7 2.37 -14.22 -6.50
N GLU A 8 2.16 -15.53 -6.58
CA GLU A 8 0.93 -16.21 -6.14
C GLU A 8 -0.32 -15.59 -6.79
N GLU A 9 -1.36 -15.25 -6.02
CA GLU A 9 -2.62 -14.70 -6.52
C GLU A 9 -2.46 -13.36 -7.26
N GLN A 10 -1.33 -12.68 -7.07
CA GLN A 10 -1.03 -11.39 -7.65
C GLN A 10 -0.01 -11.47 -8.81
N GLY A 11 0.48 -12.68 -9.14
CA GLY A 11 1.44 -12.92 -10.20
C GLY A 11 0.81 -12.97 -11.60
N CYS A 12 1.65 -13.37 -12.57
CA CYS A 12 1.21 -13.74 -13.93
C CYS A 12 0.34 -12.70 -14.66
N ASN A 13 0.61 -11.41 -14.50
CA ASN A 13 -0.14 -10.35 -15.16
C ASN A 13 -1.65 -10.35 -14.84
N LEU A 14 -2.03 -10.26 -13.55
CA LEU A 14 -3.41 -10.18 -13.03
C LEU A 14 -4.31 -9.15 -13.75
N ALA A 15 -3.74 -8.12 -14.38
CA ALA A 15 -4.51 -7.16 -15.15
C ALA A 15 -5.28 -7.80 -16.32
N HIS A 16 -4.68 -8.79 -16.99
CA HIS A 16 -5.32 -9.45 -18.12
C HIS A 16 -6.47 -10.41 -17.72
N PRO A 17 -6.29 -11.37 -16.79
CA PRO A 17 -7.42 -12.20 -16.35
C PRO A 17 -8.53 -11.37 -15.67
N ALA A 18 -8.22 -10.23 -15.05
CA ALA A 18 -9.24 -9.34 -14.49
C ALA A 18 -10.19 -8.79 -15.57
N VAL A 19 -9.68 -8.30 -16.70
CA VAL A 19 -10.54 -7.80 -17.79
C VAL A 19 -11.34 -8.92 -18.46
N LEU A 20 -10.75 -10.11 -18.58
CA LEU A 20 -11.46 -11.30 -19.10
C LEU A 20 -12.59 -11.74 -18.18
N LEU A 21 -12.36 -11.74 -16.86
CA LEU A 21 -13.37 -12.06 -15.86
C LEU A 21 -14.55 -11.08 -15.90
N LEU A 22 -14.27 -9.81 -16.21
CA LEU A 22 -15.29 -8.76 -16.37
C LEU A 22 -16.01 -8.80 -17.73
N GLY A 23 -15.66 -9.76 -18.62
CA GLY A 23 -16.31 -9.92 -19.92
C GLY A 23 -15.92 -8.88 -20.98
N TYR A 24 -14.76 -8.23 -20.82
CA TYR A 24 -14.23 -7.32 -21.85
C TYR A 24 -13.81 -8.11 -23.10
N ASP A 25 -13.74 -7.43 -24.24
CA ASP A 25 -13.29 -8.03 -25.50
C ASP A 25 -11.85 -8.56 -25.38
N GLN A 26 -11.54 -9.67 -26.06
CA GLN A 26 -10.19 -10.27 -26.03
C GLN A 26 -9.10 -9.35 -26.60
N SER A 27 -9.48 -8.34 -27.40
CA SER A 27 -8.55 -7.32 -27.89
C SER A 27 -8.11 -6.34 -26.79
N VAL A 28 -8.80 -6.29 -25.64
CA VAL A 28 -8.44 -5.42 -24.53
C VAL A 28 -7.18 -5.95 -23.86
N SER A 29 -6.09 -5.17 -23.96
CA SER A 29 -4.83 -5.50 -23.32
C SER A 29 -4.87 -5.18 -21.83
N GLY A 30 -4.09 -5.93 -21.06
CA GLY A 30 -3.85 -5.66 -19.64
C GLY A 30 -2.39 -5.93 -19.33
N PHE A 31 -1.76 -5.06 -18.54
CA PHE A 31 -0.41 -5.29 -18.02
C PHE A 31 -0.30 -4.87 -16.55
N GLN A 32 0.59 -5.55 -15.85
CA GLN A 32 1.02 -5.22 -14.49
C GLN A 32 2.32 -4.42 -14.52
N LEU A 33 2.51 -3.57 -13.51
CA LEU A 33 3.76 -2.89 -13.26
C LEU A 33 4.07 -2.84 -11.76
N ASP A 34 5.35 -2.90 -11.43
CA ASP A 34 5.87 -2.71 -10.07
C ASP A 34 6.84 -1.51 -10.05
N GLN A 35 6.45 -0.47 -9.30
CA GLN A 35 7.29 0.65 -8.87
C GLN A 35 7.10 0.87 -7.35
N ALA A 36 7.17 -0.23 -6.60
CA ALA A 36 7.02 -0.28 -5.16
C ALA A 36 5.75 0.46 -4.67
N CYS A 37 5.83 1.22 -3.58
CA CYS A 37 4.67 1.91 -3.00
C CYS A 37 3.96 2.88 -3.96
N SER A 38 4.60 3.25 -5.09
CA SER A 38 4.05 4.16 -6.09
C SER A 38 3.38 3.46 -7.28
N SER A 39 3.32 2.12 -7.33
CA SER A 39 2.79 1.35 -8.47
C SER A 39 1.39 1.79 -8.90
N GLY A 40 0.47 2.01 -7.95
CA GLY A 40 -0.90 2.44 -8.26
C GLY A 40 -0.95 3.81 -8.94
N LEU A 41 -0.18 4.78 -8.45
CA LEU A 41 -0.12 6.11 -9.04
C LEU A 41 0.60 6.11 -10.40
N ASN A 42 1.64 5.30 -10.57
CA ASN A 42 2.33 5.19 -11.85
C ASN A 42 1.48 4.54 -12.93
N ALA A 43 0.56 3.61 -12.58
CA ALA A 43 -0.44 3.13 -13.53
C ALA A 43 -1.29 4.29 -14.07
N VAL A 44 -1.78 5.17 -13.18
CA VAL A 44 -2.53 6.36 -13.59
C VAL A 44 -1.69 7.32 -14.43
N ASN A 45 -0.42 7.55 -14.07
CA ASN A 45 0.48 8.42 -14.86
C ASN A 45 0.73 7.87 -16.28
N MET A 46 0.87 6.54 -16.41
CA MET A 46 0.99 5.88 -17.71
C MET A 46 -0.29 6.00 -18.54
N ALA A 47 -1.45 5.98 -17.92
CA ALA A 47 -2.75 6.18 -18.56
C ALA A 47 -2.89 7.58 -19.14
N VAL A 48 -2.56 8.60 -18.33
CA VAL A 48 -2.57 10.01 -18.76
C VAL A 48 -1.63 10.24 -19.94
N SER A 49 -0.52 9.50 -20.01
CA SER A 49 0.42 9.58 -21.13
C SER A 49 -0.12 8.96 -22.43
N GLN A 50 -1.17 8.14 -22.36
CA GLN A 50 -1.83 7.50 -23.50
C GLN A 50 -3.06 8.31 -23.96
N VAL A 51 -2.85 9.58 -24.29
CA VAL A 51 -3.89 10.61 -24.56
C VAL A 51 -4.98 10.19 -25.58
N LEU A 52 -4.70 9.23 -26.46
CA LEU A 52 -5.62 8.78 -27.52
C LEU A 52 -6.37 7.48 -27.19
N SER A 53 -6.13 6.88 -26.03
CA SER A 53 -6.69 5.58 -25.64
C SER A 53 -7.59 5.72 -24.42
N VAL A 54 -8.69 4.97 -24.40
CA VAL A 54 -9.47 4.75 -23.17
C VAL A 54 -8.80 3.64 -22.38
N THR A 55 -8.45 3.91 -21.14
CA THR A 55 -7.68 3.01 -20.26
C THR A 55 -8.35 2.91 -18.89
N ILE A 56 -8.11 1.78 -18.20
CA ILE A 56 -8.58 1.53 -16.83
C ILE A 56 -7.34 1.25 -15.99
N ASP A 57 -7.15 2.07 -14.95
CA ASP A 57 -5.89 2.11 -14.21
C ASP A 57 -6.14 2.21 -12.72
N GLY A 58 -5.16 1.72 -11.96
CA GLY A 58 -5.25 1.55 -10.52
C GLY A 58 -4.25 0.51 -10.07
N GLY A 59 -4.46 -0.06 -8.89
CA GLY A 59 -3.62 -1.12 -8.34
C GLY A 59 -4.35 -1.97 -7.33
N VAL A 60 -3.75 -3.11 -6.99
CA VAL A 60 -4.27 -4.02 -5.99
C VAL A 60 -3.11 -4.57 -5.16
N VAL A 61 -3.37 -4.75 -3.87
CA VAL A 61 -2.47 -5.42 -2.95
C VAL A 61 -3.27 -6.20 -1.91
N SER A 62 -2.93 -7.46 -1.71
CA SER A 62 -3.49 -8.36 -0.70
C SER A 62 -2.37 -8.82 0.23
N MET A 63 -2.04 -7.97 1.21
CA MET A 63 -0.94 -8.26 2.15
C MET A 63 -1.18 -9.48 3.06
N PRO A 64 -2.41 -9.81 3.50
CA PRO A 64 -2.64 -11.01 4.30
C PRO A 64 -2.36 -12.32 3.55
N HIS A 65 -2.59 -12.34 2.23
CA HIS A 65 -2.37 -13.52 1.39
C HIS A 65 -0.96 -13.55 0.81
N VAL A 66 -0.49 -12.40 0.30
CA VAL A 66 0.85 -12.24 -0.27
C VAL A 66 1.61 -11.17 0.51
N PRO A 67 2.29 -11.56 1.61
CA PRO A 67 3.03 -10.64 2.47
C PRO A 67 4.05 -9.79 1.70
N MET A 68 4.33 -8.60 2.25
CA MET A 68 5.41 -7.76 1.73
C MET A 68 6.74 -8.53 1.79
N GLY A 69 7.46 -8.56 0.68
CA GLY A 69 8.74 -9.27 0.55
C GLY A 69 8.65 -10.65 -0.11
N SER A 70 7.45 -11.22 -0.32
CA SER A 70 7.29 -12.56 -0.90
C SER A 70 7.86 -12.75 -2.30
N GLN A 71 7.96 -11.67 -3.10
CA GLN A 71 8.55 -11.74 -4.44
C GLN A 71 10.08 -11.78 -4.44
N GLU A 72 10.69 -11.62 -3.26
CA GLU A 72 12.15 -11.53 -3.09
C GLU A 72 12.74 -10.41 -3.95
N GLY A 73 14.04 -10.45 -4.19
CA GLY A 73 14.70 -9.53 -5.10
C GLY A 73 16.20 -9.52 -4.90
N ALA A 74 16.91 -9.02 -5.89
CA ALA A 74 18.37 -8.87 -5.78
C ALA A 74 18.74 -7.77 -4.78
N LEU A 75 17.95 -6.69 -4.69
CA LEU A 75 18.21 -5.57 -3.79
C LEU A 75 18.38 -5.97 -2.31
N PRO A 76 17.50 -6.79 -1.70
CA PRO A 76 17.68 -7.22 -0.31
C PRO A 76 18.55 -8.48 -0.12
N ARG A 77 19.03 -9.15 -1.18
CA ARG A 77 19.72 -10.46 -1.05
C ARG A 77 21.09 -10.57 -1.71
N ASP A 78 21.38 -9.78 -2.75
CA ASP A 78 22.65 -9.80 -3.45
C ASP A 78 23.68 -8.92 -2.70
N PRO A 79 24.77 -9.48 -2.15
CA PRO A 79 25.74 -8.70 -1.37
C PRO A 79 26.38 -7.56 -2.16
N ALA A 80 26.61 -7.73 -3.46
CA ALA A 80 27.21 -6.69 -4.28
C ALA A 80 26.22 -5.54 -4.50
N ILE A 81 24.94 -5.83 -4.71
CA ILE A 81 23.91 -4.79 -4.84
C ILE A 81 23.68 -4.08 -3.51
N ILE A 82 23.56 -4.82 -2.40
CA ILE A 82 23.38 -4.24 -1.06
C ILE A 82 24.53 -3.28 -0.74
N TYR A 83 25.78 -3.73 -0.94
CA TYR A 83 26.97 -2.93 -0.67
C TYR A 83 27.03 -1.65 -1.51
N ASN A 84 26.75 -1.75 -2.82
CA ASN A 84 26.85 -0.60 -3.73
C ASN A 84 25.65 0.36 -3.63
N SER A 85 24.46 -0.12 -3.25
CA SER A 85 23.26 0.72 -3.13
C SER A 85 23.06 1.32 -1.74
N SER A 86 23.86 0.88 -0.74
CA SER A 86 23.63 1.21 0.67
C SER A 86 22.19 0.90 1.10
N PHE A 87 21.69 -0.27 0.67
CA PHE A 87 20.32 -0.67 0.95
C PHE A 87 20.06 -0.69 2.47
N ALA A 88 18.99 -0.04 2.88
CA ALA A 88 18.51 -0.01 4.25
C ALA A 88 17.01 -0.26 4.29
N HIS A 89 16.55 -0.91 5.37
CA HIS A 89 15.13 -1.15 5.58
C HIS A 89 14.38 0.19 5.69
N GLN A 90 13.19 0.28 5.09
CA GLN A 90 12.38 1.50 5.04
C GLN A 90 12.05 2.09 6.42
N GLY A 91 11.89 1.24 7.45
CA GLY A 91 11.69 1.68 8.84
C GLY A 91 12.89 2.46 9.38
N ILE A 92 14.11 1.95 9.17
CA ILE A 92 15.35 2.63 9.56
C ILE A 92 15.51 3.95 8.81
N GLY A 93 15.20 3.96 7.51
CA GLY A 93 15.21 5.19 6.71
C GLY A 93 14.24 6.25 7.27
N THR A 94 13.07 5.82 7.74
CA THR A 94 12.07 6.70 8.34
C THR A 94 12.54 7.26 9.69
N ASP A 95 13.11 6.43 10.56
CA ASP A 95 13.66 6.87 11.85
C ASP A 95 14.84 7.85 11.66
N LEU A 96 15.66 7.61 10.63
CA LEU A 96 16.74 8.53 10.26
C LEU A 96 16.21 9.88 9.77
N ILE A 97 15.13 9.89 8.98
CA ILE A 97 14.46 11.13 8.56
C ILE A 97 13.92 11.87 9.79
N ALA A 98 13.24 11.18 10.71
CA ALA A 98 12.72 11.76 11.94
C ALA A 98 13.83 12.40 12.77
N THR A 99 14.92 11.67 12.99
CA THR A 99 16.10 12.12 13.73
C THR A 99 16.73 13.36 13.08
N ARG A 100 16.91 13.36 11.76
CA ARG A 100 17.51 14.49 11.03
C ARG A 100 16.62 15.72 10.96
N SER A 101 15.31 15.51 10.95
CA SER A 101 14.32 16.60 10.88
C SER A 101 13.97 17.14 12.27
N GLY A 102 14.44 16.50 13.35
CA GLY A 102 14.18 16.91 14.72
C GLY A 102 12.76 16.57 15.20
N PHE A 103 12.11 15.56 14.60
CA PHE A 103 10.81 15.10 15.06
C PHE A 103 10.97 14.21 16.29
N SER A 104 10.23 14.53 17.36
CA SER A 104 10.13 13.70 18.55
C SER A 104 9.10 12.59 18.38
N CYS A 105 9.14 11.59 19.27
CA CYS A 105 8.10 10.56 19.33
C CYS A 105 6.70 11.18 19.53
N GLU A 106 6.61 12.20 20.39
CA GLU A 106 5.36 12.91 20.68
C GLU A 106 4.81 13.65 19.44
N ASP A 107 5.68 14.25 18.62
CA ASP A 107 5.25 14.91 17.36
C ASP A 107 4.62 13.89 16.39
N LEU A 108 5.22 12.70 16.27
CA LEU A 108 4.76 11.65 15.39
C LEU A 108 3.46 11.01 15.92
N ASP A 109 3.36 10.78 17.22
CA ASP A 109 2.16 10.27 17.87
C ASP A 109 0.99 11.26 17.77
N GLN A 110 1.27 12.56 17.93
CA GLN A 110 0.27 13.61 17.75
C GLN A 110 -0.30 13.61 16.33
N TYR A 111 0.56 13.47 15.32
CA TYR A 111 0.12 13.35 13.94
C TYR A 111 -0.69 12.06 13.71
N ALA A 112 -0.28 10.93 14.30
CA ALA A 112 -0.99 9.66 14.17
C ALA A 112 -2.41 9.73 14.77
N VAL A 113 -2.58 10.33 15.95
CA VAL A 113 -3.90 10.58 16.57
C VAL A 113 -4.74 11.48 15.68
N GLU A 114 -4.18 12.60 15.22
CA GLU A 114 -4.89 13.55 14.38
C GLU A 114 -5.36 12.89 13.07
N ARG A 115 -4.53 12.06 12.45
CA ARG A 115 -4.88 11.30 11.24
C ARG A 115 -6.07 10.37 11.49
N GLN A 116 -6.12 9.67 12.62
CA GLN A 116 -7.24 8.79 12.96
C GLN A 116 -8.54 9.60 13.12
N GLN A 117 -8.46 10.74 13.82
CA GLN A 117 -9.61 11.65 14.00
C GLN A 117 -10.11 12.24 12.68
N ARG A 118 -9.22 12.71 11.79
CA ARG A 118 -9.58 13.21 10.45
C ARG A 118 -10.24 12.15 9.58
N THR A 119 -9.74 10.91 9.66
CA THR A 119 -10.32 9.77 8.92
C THR A 119 -11.72 9.44 9.46
N ALA A 120 -11.89 9.38 10.78
CA ALA A 120 -13.18 9.14 11.43
C ALA A 120 -14.20 10.24 11.12
N HIS A 121 -13.76 11.49 11.11
CA HIS A 121 -14.57 12.64 10.71
C HIS A 121 -15.06 12.49 9.25
N SER A 122 -14.17 12.12 8.34
CA SER A 122 -14.51 11.96 6.91
C SER A 122 -15.55 10.86 6.68
N TRP A 123 -15.42 9.73 7.39
CA TRP A 123 -16.45 8.68 7.40
C TRP A 123 -17.79 9.18 7.97
N THR A 124 -17.77 9.94 9.07
CA THR A 124 -19.00 10.47 9.69
C THR A 124 -19.70 11.50 8.80
N LYS A 125 -18.94 12.24 7.98
CA LYS A 125 -19.46 13.24 7.04
C LYS A 125 -19.88 12.67 5.69
N GLY A 126 -19.71 11.37 5.47
CA GLY A 126 -20.07 10.74 4.20
C GLY A 126 -19.16 11.12 3.02
N HIS A 127 -17.92 11.56 3.29
CA HIS A 127 -16.98 11.93 2.23
C HIS A 127 -16.59 10.75 1.32
N PHE A 128 -16.77 9.51 1.81
CA PHE A 128 -16.41 8.28 1.11
C PHE A 128 -17.60 7.56 0.45
N ASP A 129 -18.83 8.07 0.62
CA ASP A 129 -20.07 7.38 0.21
C ASP A 129 -20.12 7.09 -1.31
N ASN A 130 -19.44 7.90 -2.12
CA ASN A 130 -19.41 7.77 -3.57
C ASN A 130 -18.12 7.14 -4.12
N SER A 131 -17.20 6.70 -3.26
CA SER A 131 -15.87 6.24 -3.70
C SER A 131 -15.41 4.94 -3.04
N VAL A 132 -15.98 4.56 -1.90
CA VAL A 132 -15.76 3.24 -1.31
C VAL A 132 -16.88 2.29 -1.76
N ILE A 133 -16.50 1.24 -2.48
CA ILE A 133 -17.41 0.22 -2.95
C ILE A 133 -17.43 -0.94 -1.94
N THR A 134 -18.62 -1.39 -1.57
CA THR A 134 -18.77 -2.53 -0.65
C THR A 134 -18.28 -3.80 -1.33
N VAL A 135 -17.37 -4.52 -0.67
CA VAL A 135 -16.95 -5.87 -1.07
C VAL A 135 -18.05 -6.85 -0.67
N ILE A 136 -18.48 -7.67 -1.63
CA ILE A 136 -19.53 -8.67 -1.46
C ILE A 136 -18.98 -10.07 -1.77
N ASP A 137 -19.64 -11.10 -1.22
CA ASP A 137 -19.37 -12.49 -1.59
C ASP A 137 -20.12 -12.91 -2.88
N ASP A 138 -19.92 -14.16 -3.29
CA ASP A 138 -20.57 -14.74 -4.48
C ASP A 138 -22.10 -14.83 -4.38
N LEU A 139 -22.67 -14.72 -3.16
CA LEU A 139 -24.11 -14.70 -2.91
C LEU A 139 -24.66 -13.26 -2.85
N GLY A 140 -23.81 -12.25 -3.01
CA GLY A 140 -24.16 -10.84 -2.93
C GLY A 140 -24.28 -10.30 -1.50
N LEU A 141 -23.80 -11.02 -0.49
CA LEU A 141 -23.80 -10.57 0.89
C LEU A 141 -22.59 -9.67 1.16
N PRO A 142 -22.76 -8.57 1.92
CA PRO A 142 -21.66 -7.65 2.21
C PRO A 142 -20.61 -8.30 3.13
N LEU A 143 -19.35 -8.32 2.67
CA LEU A 143 -18.18 -8.75 3.44
C LEU A 143 -17.51 -7.58 4.16
N LEU A 144 -17.28 -6.47 3.45
CA LEU A 144 -16.63 -5.28 4.01
C LEU A 144 -17.11 -4.02 3.30
N SER A 145 -17.60 -3.04 4.06
CA SER A 145 -18.13 -1.77 3.53
C SER A 145 -17.44 -0.53 4.10
N LYS A 146 -16.50 -0.69 5.03
CA LYS A 146 -15.79 0.39 5.73
C LYS A 146 -14.37 -0.03 6.07
N ASP A 147 -13.47 0.95 6.24
CA ASP A 147 -12.09 0.70 6.65
C ASP A 147 -12.01 0.11 8.07
N GLU A 148 -11.44 -1.09 8.22
CA GLU A 148 -11.33 -1.80 9.50
C GLU A 148 -10.16 -1.32 10.40
N TYR A 149 -9.18 -0.63 9.81
CA TYR A 149 -7.99 -0.12 10.51
C TYR A 149 -8.20 1.24 11.18
N LEU A 150 -9.40 1.79 11.10
CA LEU A 150 -9.76 3.01 11.81
C LEU A 150 -9.74 2.76 13.32
N ARG A 151 -9.10 3.66 14.07
CA ARG A 151 -9.03 3.67 15.54
C ARG A 151 -9.41 5.08 16.02
N PRO A 152 -10.71 5.42 16.01
CA PRO A 152 -11.18 6.79 16.27
C PRO A 152 -10.93 7.25 17.71
N ASP A 153 -10.70 6.27 18.60
CA ASP A 153 -10.39 6.39 20.01
C ASP A 153 -8.87 6.42 20.30
N ALA A 154 -8.02 6.47 19.26
CA ALA A 154 -6.58 6.60 19.46
C ALA A 154 -6.24 7.85 20.29
N THR A 155 -5.41 7.68 21.31
CA THR A 155 -4.93 8.76 22.19
C THR A 155 -3.42 8.76 22.27
N LEU A 156 -2.85 9.89 22.70
CA LEU A 156 -1.40 9.99 22.94
C LEU A 156 -0.94 9.00 24.00
N GLU A 157 -1.71 8.81 25.08
CA GLU A 157 -1.39 7.84 26.12
C GLU A 157 -1.40 6.40 25.58
N GLY A 158 -2.33 6.09 24.67
CA GLY A 158 -2.41 4.78 24.02
C GLY A 158 -1.26 4.51 23.07
N LEU A 159 -0.74 5.54 22.38
CA LEU A 159 0.43 5.41 21.51
C LEU A 159 1.74 5.38 22.31
N GLY A 160 1.85 6.18 23.38
CA GLY A 160 3.07 6.31 24.18
C GLY A 160 3.49 5.03 24.94
N VAL A 161 2.61 4.02 25.02
CA VAL A 161 2.94 2.70 25.58
C VAL A 161 3.42 1.69 24.53
N LEU A 162 3.35 2.03 23.24
CA LEU A 162 3.83 1.17 22.17
C LEU A 162 5.36 1.14 22.14
N LYS A 163 5.90 -0.01 21.78
CA LYS A 163 7.33 -0.16 21.56
C LYS A 163 7.68 0.32 20.14
N SER A 164 8.89 0.84 19.98
CA SER A 164 9.45 1.08 18.65
C SER A 164 9.38 -0.19 17.81
N ALA A 165 8.90 -0.05 16.57
CA ALA A 165 8.65 -1.17 15.67
C ALA A 165 9.93 -1.73 15.05
N PHE A 166 11.02 -0.95 15.00
CA PHE A 166 12.22 -1.27 14.21
C PHE A 166 13.52 -1.35 14.99
N ASP A 167 13.48 -1.20 16.32
CA ASP A 167 14.67 -1.31 17.20
C ASP A 167 15.46 -2.60 16.97
N THR A 168 14.77 -3.71 16.69
CA THR A 168 15.39 -5.03 16.49
C THR A 168 16.02 -5.22 15.12
N ILE A 169 15.61 -4.44 14.11
CA ILE A 169 16.17 -4.50 12.75
C ILE A 169 17.51 -3.72 12.70
N SER A 170 17.70 -2.75 13.60
CA SER A 170 18.96 -2.00 13.71
C SER A 170 20.12 -2.79 14.31
N LEU A 171 19.88 -3.97 14.89
CA LEU A 171 20.88 -4.74 15.66
C LEU A 171 21.32 -6.07 15.01
N SER A 172 20.86 -6.38 13.80
CA SER A 172 21.41 -7.50 13.02
C SER A 172 22.58 -7.02 12.16
N SER A 173 23.71 -6.72 12.81
CA SER A 173 25.03 -6.58 12.20
C SER A 173 25.98 -7.57 12.84
#